data_AF-A0A2N6B791-F1
#
_entry.id   AF-A0A2N6B791-F1
#
_cell.length_a   1.000
_cell.length_b   1.000
_cell.length_c   1.000
_cell.angle_alpha   90.00
_cell.angle_beta   90.00
_cell.angle_gamma   90.00
#
_symmetry.space_group_name_H-M   'P 1'
#
loop_
_entity.id
_entity.type
_entity.pdbx_description
1 polymer ?
#
loop_
_entity_poly.entity_id
_entity_poly.type
_entity_poly.pdbx_seq_one_letter_code
_entity_poly.pdbx_strand_id
1 'polypeptide(L)'
;MVASALLAATGFAAEAQTVKPRPAPGDCEKMALQHGAETLWWGRFSGRKIGFFDRTENRSEWACFLTERECNDWLYWMRTDYPERWWINRCDKGYGG
;
A
#
# COMPACT_ATOMS: atom_id res chain seq x y z
N MET A 1 7.48 60.72 11.69
CA MET A 1 6.87 59.59 12.42
C MET A 1 7.08 58.35 11.56
N VAL A 2 7.91 57.40 12.00
CA VAL A 2 8.26 56.20 11.22
C VAL A 2 7.38 55.05 11.72
N ALA A 3 6.45 54.59 10.88
CA ALA A 3 5.61 53.44 11.19
C ALA A 3 6.31 52.18 10.67
N SER A 4 7.00 51.46 11.56
CA SER A 4 7.55 50.13 11.28
C SER A 4 6.46 49.09 11.45
N ALA A 5 6.00 48.52 10.34
CA ALA A 5 5.09 47.37 10.34
C ALA A 5 5.91 46.07 10.51
N LEU A 6 5.75 45.41 11.66
CA LEU A 6 6.27 44.07 11.93
C LEU A 6 5.45 43.04 11.13
N LEU A 7 6.03 42.47 10.07
CA LEU A 7 5.47 41.32 9.38
C LEU A 7 5.65 40.07 10.25
N ALA A 8 4.55 39.57 10.82
CA ALA A 8 4.52 38.27 11.47
C ALA A 8 4.65 37.15 10.42
N ALA A 9 5.77 36.46 10.42
CA ALA A 9 5.97 35.25 9.64
C ALA A 9 5.14 34.12 10.23
N THR A 10 3.99 33.82 9.62
CA THR A 10 3.25 32.57 9.86
C THR A 10 3.99 31.44 9.15
N GLY A 11 4.84 30.73 9.90
CA GLY A 11 5.47 29.51 9.42
C GLY A 11 4.42 28.42 9.24
N PHE A 12 4.06 28.12 8.00
CA PHE A 12 3.36 26.88 7.67
C PHE A 12 4.37 25.74 7.84
N ALA A 13 4.25 24.99 8.93
CA ALA A 13 4.91 23.70 9.02
C ALA A 13 4.31 22.80 7.94
N ALA A 14 5.03 22.63 6.84
CA ALA A 14 4.71 21.62 5.85
C ALA A 14 4.89 20.26 6.53
N GLU A 15 3.78 19.62 6.92
CA GLU A 15 3.80 18.22 7.30
C GLU A 15 4.34 17.43 6.12
N ALA A 16 5.58 16.93 6.25
CA ALA A 16 6.14 16.02 5.29
C ALA A 16 5.23 14.78 5.26
N GLN A 17 4.37 14.69 4.24
CA GLN A 17 3.52 13.53 4.02
C GLN A 17 4.45 12.33 3.84
N THR A 18 4.55 11.49 4.86
CA THR A 18 5.38 10.28 4.80
C THR A 18 4.71 9.32 3.82
N VAL A 19 5.18 9.34 2.57
CA VAL A 19 4.73 8.41 1.55
C VAL A 19 4.97 7.00 2.07
N LYS A 20 3.89 6.21 2.24
CA LYS A 20 4.00 4.80 2.63
C LYS A 20 4.96 4.09 1.67
N PRO A 21 5.91 3.28 2.14
CA PRO A 21 6.75 2.49 1.23
C PRO A 21 5.88 1.68 0.26
N ARG A 22 6.32 1.50 -0.99
CA ARG A 22 5.73 0.57 -1.96
C ARG A 22 6.55 -0.72 -1.95
N PRO A 23 6.31 -1.66 -1.03
CA PRO A 23 7.09 -2.89 -0.96
C PRO A 23 6.91 -3.72 -2.23
N ALA A 24 8.00 -4.35 -2.66
CA ALA A 24 7.97 -5.24 -3.82
C ALA A 24 7.22 -6.54 -3.47
N PRO A 25 6.23 -6.96 -4.28
CA PRO A 25 5.52 -8.21 -4.03
C PRO A 25 6.46 -9.41 -4.21
N GLY A 26 6.57 -10.26 -3.19
CA GLY A 26 7.38 -11.47 -3.23
C GLY A 26 6.65 -12.68 -3.81
N ASP A 27 7.42 -13.59 -4.41
CA ASP A 27 6.96 -14.91 -4.85
C ASP A 27 6.78 -15.83 -3.64
N CYS A 28 5.53 -16.16 -3.32
CA CYS A 28 5.21 -16.94 -2.12
C CYS A 28 5.85 -18.34 -2.10
N GLU A 29 5.96 -19.01 -3.24
CA GLU A 29 6.54 -20.35 -3.30
C GLU A 29 8.04 -20.31 -2.99
N LYS A 30 8.75 -19.37 -3.63
CA LYS A 30 10.19 -19.20 -3.38
C LYS A 30 10.48 -18.72 -1.97
N MET A 31 9.68 -17.79 -1.45
CA MET A 31 9.86 -17.29 -0.08
C MET A 31 9.55 -18.38 0.95
N ALA A 32 8.54 -19.22 0.72
CA ALA A 32 8.20 -20.30 1.64
C ALA A 32 9.33 -21.33 1.73
N LEU A 33 9.98 -21.64 0.61
CA LEU A 33 11.17 -22.50 0.59
C LEU A 33 12.37 -21.90 1.37
N GLN A 34 12.46 -20.58 1.47
CA GLN A 34 13.57 -19.89 2.13
C GLN A 34 13.33 -19.60 3.62
N HIS A 35 12.09 -19.28 3.99
CA HIS A 35 11.75 -18.74 5.31
C HIS A 35 10.74 -19.59 6.10
N GLY A 36 10.15 -20.62 5.50
CA GLY A 36 9.01 -21.35 6.08
C GLY A 36 7.70 -20.64 5.79
N ALA A 37 6.66 -21.38 5.45
CA ALA A 37 5.40 -20.79 4.98
C ALA A 37 4.63 -20.09 6.12
N GLU A 38 4.76 -20.59 7.35
CA GLU A 38 4.13 -20.08 8.58
C GLU A 38 4.69 -18.74 9.05
N THR A 39 5.91 -18.38 8.60
CA THR A 39 6.56 -17.12 8.98
C THR A 39 6.16 -15.97 8.06
N LEU A 40 5.65 -16.27 6.87
CA LEU A 40 5.31 -15.29 5.86
C LEU A 40 3.95 -14.62 6.12
N TRP A 41 3.85 -13.39 5.65
CA TRP A 41 2.59 -12.65 5.56
C TRP A 41 2.07 -12.71 4.14
N TRP A 42 0.89 -13.30 3.97
CA TRP A 42 0.24 -13.49 2.69
C TRP A 42 -0.80 -12.40 2.45
N GLY A 43 -0.53 -11.55 1.46
CA GLY A 43 -1.46 -10.53 0.98
C GLY A 43 -2.31 -11.08 -0.17
N ARG A 44 -3.62 -10.83 -0.12
CA ARG A 44 -4.54 -11.10 -1.25
C ARG A 44 -5.38 -9.86 -1.54
N PHE A 45 -5.35 -9.45 -2.80
CA PHE A 45 -6.13 -8.32 -3.30
C PHE A 45 -6.98 -8.76 -4.49
N SER A 46 -8.23 -8.31 -4.52
CA SER A 46 -9.08 -8.37 -5.71
C SER A 46 -9.93 -7.11 -5.76
N GLY A 47 -9.81 -6.35 -6.84
CA GLY A 47 -10.54 -5.11 -7.02
C GLY A 47 -10.56 -4.59 -8.45
N ARG A 48 -11.08 -3.39 -8.65
CA ARG A 48 -11.07 -2.74 -9.98
C ARG A 48 -10.77 -1.26 -9.93
N LYS A 49 -10.43 -0.73 -11.10
CA LYS A 49 -10.46 0.71 -11.42
C LYS A 49 -11.23 0.94 -12.72
N ILE A 50 -11.63 2.18 -12.94
CA ILE A 50 -11.97 2.67 -14.27
C ILE A 50 -10.70 3.22 -14.89
N GLY A 51 -10.26 2.56 -15.96
CA GLY A 51 -9.08 2.93 -16.75
C GLY A 51 -9.43 3.93 -17.85
N PHE A 52 -8.54 4.03 -18.83
CA PHE A 52 -8.74 4.93 -19.97
C PHE A 52 -9.94 4.51 -20.82
N PHE A 53 -10.65 5.49 -21.40
CA PHE A 53 -11.89 5.28 -22.17
C PHE A 53 -12.99 4.54 -21.39
N ASP A 54 -13.14 4.83 -20.09
CA ASP A 54 -14.16 4.24 -19.21
C ASP A 54 -14.12 2.70 -19.13
N ARG A 55 -12.99 2.09 -19.51
CA ARG A 55 -12.84 0.64 -19.47
C ARG A 55 -12.65 0.19 -18.03
N THR A 56 -13.44 -0.78 -17.61
CA THR A 56 -13.23 -1.45 -16.33
C THR A 56 -11.98 -2.32 -16.40
N GLU A 57 -11.03 -2.07 -15.49
CA GLU A 57 -9.84 -2.90 -15.30
C GLU A 57 -9.95 -3.63 -13.96
N ASN A 58 -10.11 -4.95 -14.01
CA ASN A 58 -10.12 -5.80 -12.82
C ASN A 58 -8.71 -6.30 -12.52
N ARG A 59 -8.39 -6.42 -11.24
CA ARG A 59 -7.11 -6.92 -10.75
C ARG A 59 -7.36 -7.95 -9.66
N SER A 60 -6.66 -9.07 -9.73
CA SER A 60 -6.62 -10.06 -8.66
C SER A 60 -5.19 -10.56 -8.53
N GLU A 61 -4.57 -10.29 -7.39
CA GLU A 61 -3.16 -10.60 -7.13
C GLU A 61 -2.98 -11.08 -5.70
N TRP A 62 -1.94 -11.87 -5.50
CA TRP A 62 -1.45 -12.24 -4.18
C TRP A 62 0.07 -12.14 -4.15
N ALA A 63 0.61 -11.88 -2.97
CA ALA A 63 2.04 -11.74 -2.75
C ALA A 63 2.39 -12.11 -1.31
N CYS A 64 3.66 -12.46 -1.08
CA CYS A 64 4.17 -12.73 0.26
C CYS A 64 5.19 -11.68 0.68
N PHE A 65 5.23 -11.45 2.00
CA PHE A 65 6.07 -10.47 2.66
C PHE A 65 6.64 -11.05 3.94
N LEU A 66 7.76 -10.51 4.41
CA LEU A 66 8.38 -10.96 5.65
C LEU A 66 7.72 -10.32 6.88
N THR A 67 7.04 -9.18 6.70
CA THR A 67 6.39 -8.46 7.79
C THR A 67 4.93 -8.13 7.49
N GLU A 68 4.13 -8.05 8.54
CA GLU A 68 2.73 -7.59 8.48
C GLU A 68 2.63 -6.19 7.88
N ARG A 69 3.59 -5.33 8.22
CA ARG A 69 3.63 -3.94 7.76
C ARG A 69 3.77 -3.88 6.25
N GLU A 70 4.72 -4.62 5.67
CA GLU A 70 4.92 -4.64 4.21
C GLU A 70 3.67 -5.14 3.48
N CYS A 71 3.04 -6.18 4.01
CA CYS A 71 1.81 -6.73 3.45
C CYS A 71 0.66 -5.71 3.49
N ASN A 72 0.49 -4.99 4.60
CA ASN A 72 -0.52 -3.93 4.71
C ASN A 72 -0.20 -2.69 3.86
N ASP A 73 1.07 -2.31 3.75
CA ASP A 73 1.51 -1.21 2.88
C ASP A 73 1.30 -1.57 1.40
N TRP A 74 1.56 -2.82 1.00
CA TRP A 74 1.23 -3.31 -0.34
C TRP A 74 -0.28 -3.22 -0.63
N LEU A 75 -1.12 -3.71 0.29
CA LEU A 75 -2.58 -3.62 0.13
C LEU A 75 -3.07 -2.17 0.06
N TYR A 76 -2.47 -1.26 0.82
CA TYR A 76 -2.78 0.17 0.73
C TYR A 76 -2.58 0.70 -0.71
N TRP A 77 -1.45 0.34 -1.33
CA TRP A 77 -1.17 0.75 -2.69
C TRP A 77 -2.07 0.05 -3.71
N MET A 78 -2.41 -1.21 -3.53
CA MET A 78 -3.40 -1.89 -4.37
C MET A 78 -4.76 -1.20 -4.33
N ARG A 79 -5.22 -0.77 -3.15
CA ARG A 79 -6.46 0.00 -3.00
C ARG A 79 -6.39 1.38 -3.64
N THR A 80 -5.23 2.02 -3.57
CA THR A 80 -4.97 3.33 -4.18
C THR A 80 -5.00 3.22 -5.71
N ASP A 81 -4.37 2.18 -6.24
CA ASP A 81 -4.28 1.95 -7.68
C ASP A 81 -5.62 1.38 -8.25
N TYR A 82 -6.43 0.73 -7.42
CA TYR A 82 -7.73 0.12 -7.79
C TYR A 82 -8.87 0.53 -6.84
N PRO A 83 -9.39 1.77 -6.89
CA PRO A 83 -10.22 2.34 -5.82
C PRO A 83 -11.73 1.99 -5.86
N GLU A 84 -12.26 1.48 -6.97
CA GLU A 84 -13.71 1.46 -7.22
C GLU A 84 -14.48 0.37 -6.43
N ARG A 85 -13.90 -0.81 -6.32
CA ARG A 85 -14.52 -1.95 -5.62
C ARG A 85 -13.43 -2.91 -5.19
N TRP A 86 -13.42 -3.28 -3.91
CA TRP A 86 -12.51 -4.29 -3.35
C TRP A 86 -13.33 -5.49 -2.91
N TRP A 87 -13.19 -6.61 -3.64
CA TRP A 87 -13.80 -7.88 -3.26
C TRP A 87 -12.97 -8.62 -2.22
N ILE A 88 -11.64 -8.49 -2.31
CA ILE A 88 -10.70 -9.10 -1.38
C ILE A 88 -9.63 -8.07 -1.04
N ASN A 89 -9.36 -7.89 0.24
CA ASN A 89 -8.31 -7.02 0.76
C ASN A 89 -7.91 -7.54 2.14
N ARG A 90 -6.99 -8.50 2.18
CA ARG A 90 -6.58 -9.16 3.42
C ARG A 90 -5.10 -9.42 3.46
N CYS A 91 -4.57 -9.39 4.67
CA CYS A 91 -3.21 -9.73 5.02
C CYS A 91 -3.28 -10.74 6.15
N ASP A 92 -2.86 -11.98 5.89
CA ASP A 92 -2.94 -13.07 6.84
C ASP A 92 -1.54 -13.62 7.11
N LYS A 93 -1.27 -14.07 8.34
CA LYS A 93 -0.03 -14.78 8.66
C LYS A 93 -0.15 -16.26 8.27
N GLY A 94 0.89 -16.78 7.63
CA GLY A 94 0.94 -18.16 7.14
C GLY A 94 0.48 -18.27 5.69
N TYR A 95 1.39 -18.68 4.81
CA TYR A 95 1.08 -19.06 3.43
C TYR A 95 0.77 -20.56 3.35
N GLY A 96 -0.27 -20.95 2.60
CA GLY A 96 -0.58 -22.36 2.32
C GLY A 96 -1.43 -23.09 3.37
N GLY A 97 -1.57 -22.55 4.58
CA GLY A 97 -2.35 -23.14 5.67
C GLY A 97 -1.54 -24.05 6.57
#